data_AF-A0A842WRT7-F1
#
_entry.id   AF-A0A842WRT7-F1
#
_cell.length_a   1.000
_cell.length_b   1.000
_cell.length_c   1.000
_cell.angle_alpha   90.00
_cell.angle_beta   90.00
_cell.angle_gamma   90.00
#
_symmetry.space_group_name_H-M   'P 1'
#
loop_
_entity.id
_entity.type
_entity.pdbx_description
1 polymer ?
#
loop_
_entity_poly.entity_id
_entity_poly.type
_entity_poly.pdbx_seq_one_letter_code
_entity_poly.pdbx_strand_id
1 'polypeptide(L)'
;MFRARPARIDLNSFLKQTPSKVRDKQYFLFSEESVISIGHRYKGRFDQAVLHFEEAPILDLMIERKFPIKYLPREARKEDMFQAALYAQAIQESGASCSKTKLVIIYCLQQHAARCENNRNTTDCISCDFGEAFTQKYDQKWILRELKRLDEIWFGSRKPIAEPGEKCRPCPYSKNGICQYSIY
;
A
#
# COMPACT_ATOMS: atom_id res chain seq x y z
N MET A 1 11.59 -7.66 -16.65
CA MET A 1 10.74 -6.66 -15.96
C MET A 1 9.89 -5.99 -17.03
N PHE A 2 8.55 -6.06 -16.95
CA PHE A 2 7.69 -5.39 -17.92
C PHE A 2 7.88 -3.88 -17.79
N ARG A 3 8.07 -3.17 -18.91
CA ARG A 3 8.29 -1.72 -18.87
C ARG A 3 6.94 -1.01 -18.81
N ALA A 4 6.43 -0.81 -17.60
CA ALA A 4 5.24 -0.01 -17.37
C ALA A 4 5.49 1.45 -17.78
N ARG A 5 4.51 2.07 -18.43
CA ARG A 5 4.56 3.49 -18.83
C ARG A 5 3.73 4.31 -17.87
N PRO A 6 4.14 5.53 -17.50
CA PRO A 6 3.28 6.42 -16.72
C PRO A 6 1.90 6.56 -17.38
N ALA A 7 0.85 6.37 -16.58
CA ALA A 7 -0.52 6.54 -17.04
C ALA A 7 -0.74 8.02 -17.45
N ARG A 8 -1.45 8.22 -18.56
CA ARG A 8 -1.83 9.57 -19.07
C ARG A 8 -3.26 9.96 -18.71
N ILE A 9 -3.94 9.06 -18.01
CA ILE A 9 -5.31 9.19 -17.54
C ILE A 9 -5.32 8.86 -16.06
N ASP A 10 -6.28 9.40 -15.33
CA ASP A 10 -6.46 9.06 -13.92
C ASP A 10 -6.97 7.61 -13.75
N LEU A 11 -6.78 7.07 -12.55
CA LEU A 11 -7.13 5.68 -12.25
C LEU A 11 -8.63 5.40 -12.43
N ASN A 12 -9.49 6.30 -11.99
CA ASN A 12 -10.94 6.11 -12.07
C ASN A 12 -11.42 6.07 -13.53
N SER A 13 -10.86 6.91 -14.39
CA SER A 13 -11.08 6.86 -15.83
C SER A 13 -10.58 5.54 -16.43
N PHE A 14 -9.40 5.06 -16.05
CA PHE A 14 -8.87 3.77 -16.51
C PHE A 14 -9.77 2.60 -16.11
N LEU A 15 -10.21 2.54 -14.85
CA LEU A 15 -11.04 1.46 -14.33
C LEU A 15 -12.43 1.39 -14.98
N LYS A 16 -12.94 2.52 -15.49
CA LYS A 16 -14.24 2.61 -16.18
C LYS A 16 -14.15 2.46 -17.70
N GLN A 17 -12.96 2.33 -18.27
CA GLN A 17 -12.81 2.19 -19.72
C GLN A 17 -13.36 0.86 -20.23
N THR A 18 -13.92 0.91 -21.44
CA THR A 18 -14.28 -0.29 -22.18
C THR A 18 -13.06 -0.88 -22.90
N PRO A 19 -12.93 -2.22 -22.95
CA PRO A 19 -11.73 -2.91 -23.48
C PRO A 19 -11.33 -2.46 -24.89
N SER A 20 -12.29 -2.10 -25.74
CA SER A 20 -12.06 -1.73 -27.14
C SER A 20 -11.19 -0.48 -27.36
N LYS A 21 -10.95 0.32 -26.31
CA LYS A 21 -10.16 1.56 -26.39
C LYS A 21 -8.71 1.39 -25.94
N VAL A 22 -8.34 0.26 -25.34
CA VAL A 22 -7.01 0.03 -24.79
C VAL A 22 -6.28 -0.99 -25.66
N ARG A 23 -5.02 -0.73 -26.00
CA ARG A 23 -4.19 -1.74 -26.69
C ARG A 23 -3.85 -2.84 -25.71
N ASP A 24 -4.22 -4.08 -26.04
CA ASP A 24 -3.90 -5.28 -25.26
C ASP A 24 -2.41 -5.31 -24.83
N LYS A 25 -2.16 -5.78 -23.61
CA LYS A 25 -0.82 -6.04 -23.04
C LYS A 25 0.04 -4.80 -22.77
N GLN A 26 -0.54 -3.61 -22.73
CA GLN A 26 0.16 -2.41 -22.24
C GLN A 26 0.03 -2.29 -20.72
N TYR A 27 1.17 -2.12 -20.05
CA TYR A 27 1.25 -1.89 -18.61
C TYR A 27 1.35 -0.39 -18.33
N PHE A 28 0.53 0.07 -17.40
CA PHE A 28 0.40 1.46 -16.98
C PHE A 28 0.81 1.59 -15.53
N LEU A 29 1.66 2.57 -15.24
CA LEU A 29 2.09 2.95 -13.91
C LEU A 29 1.25 4.15 -13.46
N PHE A 30 0.43 3.95 -12.45
CA PHE A 30 -0.29 4.99 -11.74
C PHE A 30 0.53 5.41 -10.51
N SER A 31 0.55 6.70 -10.19
CA SER A 31 1.31 7.24 -9.06
C SER A 31 0.44 8.23 -8.29
N GLU A 32 0.44 8.13 -6.96
CA GLU A 32 -0.25 9.06 -6.06
C GLU A 32 -1.77 9.20 -6.30
N GLU A 33 -2.42 8.14 -6.79
CA GLU A 33 -3.86 8.13 -7.05
C GLU A 33 -4.66 7.79 -5.79
N SER A 34 -5.86 8.36 -5.70
CA SER A 34 -6.77 8.11 -4.59
C SER A 34 -7.66 6.90 -4.85
N VAL A 35 -7.92 6.12 -3.80
CA VAL A 35 -8.82 4.97 -3.82
C VAL A 35 -9.83 5.08 -2.68
N ILE A 36 -11.04 4.58 -2.93
CA ILE A 36 -12.14 4.59 -1.97
C ILE A 36 -12.76 3.20 -1.96
N SER A 37 -12.83 2.59 -0.77
CA SER A 37 -13.68 1.42 -0.54
C SER A 37 -14.99 1.90 0.06
N ILE A 38 -16.07 1.81 -0.73
CA ILE A 38 -17.42 2.15 -0.23
C ILE A 38 -17.90 1.05 0.72
N GLY A 39 -17.59 -0.22 0.40
CA GLY A 39 -18.01 -1.38 1.20
C GLY A 39 -17.44 -1.37 2.61
N HIS A 40 -16.19 -0.91 2.77
CA HIS A 40 -15.49 -0.88 4.06
C HIS A 40 -15.21 0.54 4.57
N ARG A 41 -15.78 1.56 3.93
CA ARG A 41 -15.81 2.96 4.38
C ARG A 41 -14.43 3.57 4.69
N TYR A 42 -13.43 3.24 3.88
CA TYR A 42 -12.11 3.88 3.95
C TYR A 42 -11.73 4.55 2.64
N LYS A 43 -10.84 5.53 2.75
CA LYS A 43 -10.20 6.20 1.62
C LYS A 43 -8.70 6.26 1.86
N GLY A 44 -7.92 6.28 0.80
CA GLY A 44 -6.49 6.49 0.89
C GLY A 44 -5.87 6.87 -0.44
N ARG A 45 -4.56 7.05 -0.43
CA ARG A 45 -3.76 7.38 -1.60
C ARG A 45 -2.53 6.48 -1.58
N PHE A 46 -2.36 5.68 -2.62
CA PHE A 46 -1.21 4.79 -2.73
C PHE A 46 -0.02 5.51 -3.36
N ASP A 47 1.18 4.98 -3.15
CA ASP A 47 2.35 5.54 -3.82
C ASP A 47 2.36 5.19 -5.31
N GLN A 48 2.33 3.90 -5.65
CA GLN A 48 2.25 3.44 -7.04
C GLN A 48 1.46 2.15 -7.24
N ALA A 49 0.89 2.00 -8.45
CA ALA A 49 0.25 0.76 -8.89
C ALA A 49 0.56 0.49 -10.36
N VAL A 50 0.77 -0.79 -10.71
CA VAL A 50 0.89 -1.23 -12.10
C VAL A 50 -0.36 -1.98 -12.48
N LEU A 51 -1.04 -1.48 -13.51
CA LEU A 51 -2.24 -2.11 -14.07
C LEU A 51 -2.04 -2.35 -15.56
N HIS A 52 -2.72 -3.36 -16.09
CA HIS A 52 -2.92 -3.52 -17.53
C HIS A 52 -4.37 -3.86 -17.84
N PHE A 53 -4.68 -3.90 -19.12
CA PHE A 53 -6.01 -4.22 -19.61
C PHE A 53 -5.95 -5.47 -20.49
N GLU A 54 -6.84 -6.42 -20.22
CA GLU A 54 -7.17 -7.55 -21.10
C GLU A 54 -8.70 -7.51 -21.33
N GLU A 55 -9.47 -8.45 -20.78
CA GLU A 55 -10.94 -8.40 -20.79
C GLU A 55 -11.49 -7.42 -19.72
N ALA A 56 -10.70 -7.18 -18.68
CA ALA A 56 -10.98 -6.27 -17.58
C ALA A 56 -9.68 -5.60 -17.11
N PRO A 57 -9.75 -4.50 -16.33
CA PRO A 57 -8.59 -3.97 -15.64
C PRO A 57 -7.97 -5.04 -14.73
N ILE A 58 -6.67 -5.24 -14.81
CA ILE A 58 -5.92 -6.18 -13.95
C ILE A 58 -4.89 -5.39 -13.17
N LEU A 59 -4.88 -5.55 -11.85
CA LEU A 59 -3.85 -5.01 -10.97
C LEU A 59 -2.69 -6.02 -10.84
N ASP A 60 -1.53 -5.69 -11.40
CA ASP A 60 -0.35 -6.56 -11.30
C ASP A 60 0.41 -6.30 -10.00
N LEU A 61 0.70 -5.02 -9.72
CA LEU A 61 1.54 -4.60 -8.60
C LEU A 61 0.87 -3.47 -7.83
N MET A 62 0.88 -3.56 -6.50
CA MET A 62 0.64 -2.43 -5.60
C MET A 62 1.94 -2.14 -4.87
N ILE A 63 2.47 -0.94 -5.03
CA ILE A 63 3.82 -0.56 -4.61
C ILE A 63 3.72 0.56 -3.59
N GLU A 64 4.23 0.32 -2.39
CA GLU A 64 4.36 1.30 -1.31
C GLU A 64 5.83 1.55 -0.99
N ARG A 65 6.19 2.80 -0.74
CA ARG A 65 7.53 3.24 -0.37
C ARG A 65 7.54 3.70 1.07
N LYS A 66 8.55 3.27 1.80
CA LYS A 66 8.73 3.62 3.21
C LYS A 66 10.12 4.17 3.42
N PHE A 67 10.19 5.25 4.18
CA PHE A 67 11.44 5.98 4.40
C PHE A 67 11.85 5.95 5.88
N PRO A 68 12.37 4.82 6.41
CA PRO A 68 12.86 4.76 7.77
C PRO A 68 14.09 5.65 7.98
N ILE A 69 14.29 6.11 9.21
CA ILE A 69 15.39 7.03 9.55
C ILE A 69 16.71 6.29 9.77
N LYS A 70 16.69 5.15 10.48
CA LYS A 70 17.90 4.53 11.06
C LYS A 70 18.33 3.22 10.43
N TYR A 71 17.40 2.31 10.15
CA TYR A 71 17.70 0.98 9.62
C TYR A 71 16.63 0.53 8.63
N LEU A 72 17.04 -0.23 7.62
CA LEU A 72 16.13 -0.99 6.78
C LEU A 72 15.67 -2.23 7.55
N PRO A 73 14.39 -2.58 7.49
CA PRO A 73 13.90 -3.77 8.19
C PRO A 73 14.40 -5.04 7.47
N ARG A 74 14.52 -6.14 8.21
CA ARG A 74 14.89 -7.46 7.64
C ARG A 74 13.71 -8.18 6.98
N GLU A 75 12.50 -7.75 7.32
CA GLU A 75 11.24 -8.26 6.79
C GLU A 75 10.25 -7.10 6.64
N ALA A 76 9.26 -7.26 5.77
CA ALA A 76 8.21 -6.26 5.68
C ALA A 76 7.39 -6.20 6.97
N ARG A 77 7.16 -5.00 7.47
CA ARG A 77 6.19 -4.76 8.55
C ARG A 77 4.80 -5.16 8.07
N LYS A 78 4.05 -5.83 8.95
CA LYS A 78 2.70 -6.33 8.62
C LYS A 78 1.74 -5.18 8.32
N GLU A 79 1.93 -4.04 8.99
CA GLU A 79 1.14 -2.82 8.82
C GLU A 79 1.33 -2.22 7.42
N ASP A 80 2.58 -2.17 6.93
CA ASP A 80 2.89 -1.65 5.60
C ASP A 80 2.32 -2.57 4.51
N MET A 81 2.42 -3.89 4.70
CA MET A 81 1.76 -4.87 3.82
C MET A 81 0.23 -4.73 3.85
N PHE A 82 -0.36 -4.55 5.04
CA PHE A 82 -1.79 -4.38 5.20
C PHE A 82 -2.28 -3.11 4.51
N GLN A 83 -1.54 -2.00 4.62
CA GLN A 83 -1.84 -0.76 3.91
C GLN A 83 -1.89 -0.96 2.39
N ALA A 84 -0.85 -1.57 1.81
CA ALA A 84 -0.85 -1.90 0.37
C ALA A 84 -2.04 -2.80 -0.01
N ALA A 85 -2.37 -3.75 0.87
CA ALA A 85 -3.48 -4.66 0.67
C ALA A 85 -4.84 -3.94 0.67
N LEU A 86 -5.05 -2.94 1.53
CA LEU A 86 -6.25 -2.09 1.52
C LEU A 86 -6.40 -1.36 0.16
N TYR A 87 -5.30 -0.84 -0.40
CA TYR A 87 -5.39 -0.19 -1.71
C TYR A 87 -5.75 -1.16 -2.83
N ALA A 88 -5.20 -2.37 -2.82
CA ALA A 88 -5.57 -3.41 -3.77
C ALA A 88 -7.04 -3.84 -3.61
N GLN A 89 -7.55 -3.95 -2.39
CA GLN A 89 -8.96 -4.26 -2.11
C GLN A 89 -9.91 -3.17 -2.64
N ALA A 90 -9.60 -1.88 -2.44
CA ALA A 90 -10.41 -0.79 -2.99
C ALA A 90 -10.41 -0.75 -4.52
N ILE A 91 -9.28 -1.08 -5.16
CA ILE A 91 -9.19 -1.21 -6.62
C ILE A 91 -10.00 -2.42 -7.11
N GLN A 92 -9.96 -3.54 -6.39
CA GLN A 92 -10.76 -4.72 -6.69
C GLN A 92 -12.26 -4.41 -6.65
N GLU A 93 -12.73 -3.67 -5.64
CA GLU A 93 -14.13 -3.22 -5.53
C GLU A 93 -14.58 -2.33 -6.69
N SER A 94 -13.63 -1.66 -7.34
CA SER A 94 -13.87 -0.83 -8.52
C SER A 94 -13.92 -1.64 -9.82
N GLY A 95 -13.86 -2.98 -9.75
CA GLY A 95 -14.03 -3.88 -10.90
C GLY A 95 -12.73 -4.46 -11.46
N ALA A 96 -11.57 -4.18 -10.85
CA ALA A 96 -10.30 -4.75 -11.30
C ALA A 96 -10.08 -6.18 -10.79
N SER A 97 -9.50 -7.03 -11.63
CA SER A 97 -9.02 -8.35 -11.21
C SER A 97 -7.72 -8.23 -10.43
N CYS A 98 -7.68 -8.84 -9.24
CA CYS A 98 -6.52 -8.83 -8.34
C CYS A 98 -5.95 -10.24 -8.06
N SER A 99 -6.34 -11.25 -8.85
CA SER A 99 -6.01 -12.67 -8.60
C SER A 99 -4.50 -12.99 -8.61
N LYS A 100 -3.73 -12.19 -9.36
CA LYS A 100 -2.27 -12.31 -9.53
C LYS A 100 -1.52 -11.13 -8.91
N THR A 101 -2.21 -10.22 -8.22
CA THR A 101 -1.60 -9.02 -7.65
C THR A 101 -0.49 -9.38 -6.68
N LYS A 102 0.62 -8.66 -6.78
CA LYS A 102 1.69 -8.65 -5.79
C LYS A 102 1.71 -7.31 -5.06
N LEU A 103 1.77 -7.38 -3.74
CA LEU A 103 2.05 -6.25 -2.86
C LEU A 103 3.57 -6.11 -2.75
N VAL A 104 4.08 -4.92 -2.98
CA VAL A 104 5.51 -4.63 -2.98
C VAL A 104 5.76 -3.47 -2.02
N ILE A 105 6.58 -3.69 -1.00
CA ILE A 105 7.02 -2.64 -0.08
C ILE A 105 8.50 -2.38 -0.31
N ILE A 106 8.83 -1.13 -0.62
CA ILE A 106 10.19 -0.67 -0.88
C ILE A 106 10.62 0.21 0.29
N TYR A 107 11.61 -0.24 1.06
CA TYR A 107 12.20 0.55 2.13
C TYR A 107 13.47 1.23 1.63
N CYS A 108 13.62 2.52 1.94
CA CYS A 108 14.81 3.30 1.62
C CYS A 108 15.13 4.26 2.76
N LEU A 109 16.36 4.30 3.27
CA LEU A 109 16.66 5.25 4.35
C LEU A 109 16.45 6.69 3.86
N GLN A 110 15.89 7.56 4.71
CA GLN A 110 15.63 8.98 4.36
C GLN A 110 16.87 9.69 3.81
N GLN A 111 18.04 9.44 4.42
CA GLN A 111 19.32 10.01 3.98
C GLN A 111 19.71 9.61 2.55
N HIS A 112 19.27 8.45 2.07
CA HIS A 112 19.55 7.94 0.73
C HIS A 112 18.47 8.37 -0.25
N ALA A 113 17.20 8.42 0.16
CA ALA A 113 16.11 8.92 -0.65
C ALA A 113 16.38 10.35 -1.16
N ALA A 114 16.80 11.25 -0.27
CA ALA A 114 17.19 12.63 -0.63
C ALA A 114 18.38 12.70 -1.60
N ARG A 115 19.27 11.71 -1.58
CA ARG A 115 20.40 11.62 -2.54
C ARG A 115 19.95 11.08 -3.90
N CYS A 116 19.03 10.12 -3.92
CA CYS A 116 18.46 9.58 -5.15
C CYS A 116 17.63 10.64 -5.90
N GLU A 117 16.97 11.53 -5.16
CA GLU A 117 16.24 12.69 -5.70
C GLU A 117 17.13 13.64 -6.53
N ASN A 118 18.37 13.88 -6.09
CA ASN A 118 19.32 14.74 -6.81
C ASN A 118 19.77 14.18 -8.18
N ASN A 119 19.59 12.88 -8.43
CA ASN A 119 19.93 12.24 -9.71
C ASN A 119 18.76 12.20 -10.72
N ARG A 120 17.71 13.01 -10.52
CA ARG A 120 16.55 13.20 -11.43
C ARG A 120 15.74 11.93 -11.74
N ASN A 121 15.96 10.83 -11.02
CA ASN A 121 15.10 9.65 -11.00
C ASN A 121 14.60 9.44 -9.57
N THR A 122 13.64 10.28 -9.16
CA THR A 122 13.05 10.32 -7.82
C THR A 122 12.28 9.07 -7.41
N THR A 123 12.26 8.02 -8.24
CA THR A 123 11.29 6.94 -8.09
C THR A 123 11.86 5.61 -7.65
N ASP A 124 13.18 5.42 -7.59
CA ASP A 124 13.68 4.05 -7.39
C ASP A 124 14.98 3.94 -6.58
N CYS A 125 14.86 4.00 -5.25
CA CYS A 125 15.96 3.63 -4.35
C CYS A 125 16.47 2.19 -4.58
N ILE A 126 15.67 1.32 -5.19
CA ILE A 126 16.11 -0.01 -5.63
C ILE A 126 17.16 0.13 -6.73
N SER A 127 16.95 1.02 -7.70
CA SER A 127 17.90 1.28 -8.79
C SER A 127 19.20 1.94 -8.30
N CYS A 128 19.22 2.45 -7.07
CA CYS A 128 20.41 3.03 -6.45
C CYS A 128 21.08 2.11 -5.42
N ASP A 129 20.68 0.84 -5.31
CA ASP A 129 21.23 -0.16 -4.37
C ASP A 129 21.20 0.25 -2.88
N PHE A 130 20.32 1.20 -2.52
CA PHE A 130 20.19 1.68 -1.13
C PHE A 130 18.85 1.28 -0.47
N GLY A 131 18.10 0.39 -1.11
CA GLY A 131 16.77 -0.02 -0.65
C GLY A 131 16.60 -1.52 -0.53
N GLU A 132 15.65 -1.92 0.31
CA GLU A 132 15.19 -3.31 0.47
C GLU A 132 13.77 -3.43 -0.06
N ALA A 133 13.51 -4.46 -0.86
CA ALA A 133 12.20 -4.69 -1.47
C ALA A 133 11.61 -6.01 -0.98
N PHE A 134 10.40 -5.95 -0.44
CA PHE A 134 9.66 -7.12 0.02
C PHE A 134 8.42 -7.30 -0.82
N THR A 135 8.08 -8.55 -1.13
CA THR A 135 6.92 -8.87 -1.96
C THR A 135 6.04 -9.92 -1.29
N GLN A 136 4.74 -9.73 -1.35
CA GLN A 136 3.74 -10.70 -0.89
C GLN A 136 2.61 -10.83 -1.92
N LYS A 137 2.04 -12.03 -2.09
CA LYS A 137 0.83 -12.18 -2.89
C LYS A 137 -0.35 -11.54 -2.17
N TYR A 138 -1.19 -10.81 -2.91
CA TYR A 138 -2.45 -10.30 -2.40
C TYR A 138 -3.37 -11.45 -1.96
N ASP A 139 -3.89 -11.36 -0.73
CA ASP A 139 -4.87 -12.30 -0.16
C ASP A 139 -6.06 -11.53 0.41
N GLN A 140 -7.14 -11.49 -0.36
CA GLN A 140 -8.39 -10.84 0.03
C GLN A 140 -8.95 -11.40 1.34
N LYS A 141 -8.83 -12.72 1.59
CA LYS A 141 -9.42 -13.33 2.80
C LYS A 141 -8.73 -12.83 4.06
N TRP A 142 -7.41 -12.68 4.02
CA TRP A 142 -6.66 -12.11 5.14
C TRP A 142 -7.09 -10.66 5.42
N ILE A 143 -7.24 -9.84 4.40
CA ILE A 143 -7.61 -8.42 4.54
C ILE A 143 -9.00 -8.27 5.12
N LEU A 144 -9.99 -9.00 4.59
CA LEU A 144 -11.37 -8.94 5.09
C LEU A 144 -11.48 -9.38 6.55
N ARG A 145 -10.64 -10.33 6.97
CA ARG A 145 -10.53 -10.73 8.38
C ARG A 145 -9.95 -9.63 9.26
N GLU A 146 -8.89 -8.96 8.82
CA GLU A 146 -8.31 -7.83 9.59
C GLU A 146 -9.26 -6.63 9.63
N LEU A 147 -9.92 -6.30 8.51
CA LEU A 147 -10.95 -5.26 8.46
C LEU A 147 -12.09 -5.55 9.42
N LYS A 148 -12.60 -6.79 9.44
CA LYS A 148 -13.64 -7.19 10.40
C LYS A 148 -13.18 -6.99 11.85
N ARG A 149 -11.94 -7.36 12.16
CA ARG A 149 -11.36 -7.16 13.51
C ARG A 149 -11.28 -5.68 13.87
N LEU A 150 -10.95 -4.82 12.91
CA LEU A 150 -10.91 -3.37 13.11
C LEU A 150 -12.31 -2.77 13.25
N ASP A 151 -13.28 -3.24 12.46
CA ASP A 151 -14.68 -2.81 12.55
C ASP A 151 -15.29 -3.13 13.92
N GLU A 152 -14.95 -4.29 14.51
CA GLU A 152 -15.35 -4.63 15.88
C GLU A 152 -14.87 -3.58 16.91
N ILE A 153 -13.72 -2.95 16.65
CA ILE A 153 -13.11 -1.95 17.52
C ILE A 153 -13.66 -0.55 17.24
N TRP A 154 -13.80 -0.17 15.97
CA TRP A 154 -14.23 1.18 15.58
C TRP A 154 -15.74 1.39 15.66
N PHE A 155 -16.52 0.38 15.29
CA PHE A 155 -17.98 0.47 15.19
C PHE A 155 -18.69 -0.46 16.17
N GLY A 156 -18.01 -1.50 16.65
CA GLY A 156 -18.51 -2.39 17.68
C GLY A 156 -18.25 -1.88 19.09
N SER A 157 -18.53 -2.73 20.07
CA SER A 157 -18.28 -2.49 21.49
C SER A 157 -16.94 -3.05 21.97
N ARG A 158 -16.14 -3.67 21.08
CA ARG A 158 -14.86 -4.27 21.46
C ARG A 158 -13.87 -3.17 21.76
N LYS A 159 -13.35 -3.14 22.99
CA LYS A 159 -12.30 -2.19 23.34
C LYS A 159 -10.97 -2.58 22.68
N PRO A 160 -10.17 -1.62 22.18
CA PRO A 160 -8.84 -1.93 21.69
C PRO A 160 -8.01 -2.49 22.84
N ILE A 161 -7.30 -3.60 22.58
CA ILE A 161 -6.32 -4.14 23.51
C ILE A 161 -5.01 -3.48 23.13
N ALA A 162 -4.47 -2.64 24.01
CA ALA A 162 -3.10 -2.22 23.86
C ALA A 162 -2.21 -3.43 24.17
N GLU A 163 -1.23 -3.71 23.31
CA GLU A 163 -0.14 -4.63 23.64
C GLU A 163 1.08 -3.79 24.08
N PRO A 164 1.26 -3.55 25.39
CA PRO A 164 2.50 -2.97 25.89
C PRO A 164 3.55 -4.08 26.01
N GLY A 165 4.41 -4.22 25.01
CA GLY A 165 5.65 -4.99 25.16
C GLY A 165 6.79 -4.13 25.71
N GLU A 166 6.92 -2.89 25.24
CA GLU A 166 7.99 -1.95 25.59
C GLU A 166 7.54 -0.49 25.43
N LYS A 167 8.26 0.44 26.05
CA LYS A 167 8.05 1.90 25.96
C LYS A 167 7.80 2.34 24.51
N CYS A 168 6.58 2.76 24.17
CA CYS A 168 6.28 3.38 22.88
C CYS A 168 7.04 4.71 22.77
N ARG A 169 8.17 4.75 22.06
CA ARG A 169 8.89 6.00 21.74
C ARG A 169 8.12 6.83 20.70
N PRO A 170 8.26 8.16 20.76
CA PRO A 170 7.45 9.00 21.62
C PRO A 170 5.99 8.94 21.19
N CYS A 171 5.17 8.12 21.86
CA CYS A 171 3.73 8.19 21.68
C CYS A 171 3.21 9.46 22.37
N PRO A 172 2.52 10.40 21.68
CA PRO A 172 1.95 11.59 22.33
C PRO A 172 0.87 11.24 23.36
N TYR A 173 0.36 10.01 23.30
CA TYR A 173 -0.62 9.45 24.23
C TYR A 173 0.03 8.55 25.30
N SER A 174 1.36 8.56 25.43
CA SER A 174 2.06 7.87 26.52
C SER A 174 2.16 8.79 27.74
N LYS A 175 1.65 8.36 28.89
CA LYS A 175 1.98 8.92 30.20
C LYS A 175 2.95 7.97 30.90
N ASN A 176 4.13 8.46 31.29
CA ASN A 176 5.18 7.66 31.96
C ASN A 176 5.64 6.40 31.20
N GLY A 177 5.56 6.40 29.86
CA GLY A 177 5.93 5.24 29.03
C GLY A 177 4.81 4.20 28.86
N ILE A 178 3.61 4.48 29.41
CA ILE A 178 2.41 3.64 29.32
C ILE A 178 1.40 4.35 28.42
N CYS A 179 0.81 3.63 27.47
CA CYS A 179 -0.24 4.16 26.60
C CYS A 179 -1.48 4.52 27.44
N GLN A 180 -2.00 5.74 27.38
CA GLN A 180 -3.21 6.12 28.14
C GLN A 180 -4.47 5.35 27.73
N TYR A 181 -4.43 4.64 26.61
CA TYR A 181 -5.49 3.74 26.14
C TYR A 181 -5.18 2.26 26.42
N SER A 182 -4.02 1.93 27.02
CA SER A 182 -3.83 0.60 27.58
C SER A 182 -4.69 0.50 28.82
N ILE A 183 -5.77 -0.25 28.70
CA ILE A 183 -6.66 -0.55 29.83
C ILE A 183 -5.91 -1.57 30.70
N TYR A 184 -5.13 -1.05 31.64
CA TYR A 184 -4.70 -1.72 32.86
C TYR A 184 -4.91 -0.77 34.02
#